data_AF-A0A2G9UGZ3-F1
#
_entry.id   AF-A0A2G9UGZ3-F1
#
_cell.length_a   1.000
_cell.length_b   1.000
_cell.length_c   1.000
_cell.angle_alpha   90.00
_cell.angle_beta   90.00
_cell.angle_gamma   90.00
#
_symmetry.space_group_name_H-M   'P 1'
#
loop_
_entity.id
_entity.type
_entity.pdbx_description
1 polymer ?
#
loop_
_entity_poly.entity_id
_entity_poly.type
_entity_poly.pdbx_seq_one_letter_code
_entity_poly.pdbx_strand_id
1 'polypeptide(L)'
;MCYSSRQLAESSPYYELIKSQNKEVLFLYEPADEVVFLSLGQFQMKSLVGVEKWAESAASTDTEKADTKQFRDINKKELLDWIKTTLGSVKVYDISGNHRPSEHPVMLTIKHEMGAARHLLRTGEIKDMEHLVFLQPCLHVNLSHPLIRSLYNMKRTDPKTAELLVSQIYDNALITSGLLKDTSGMVNRLNKLLTQLAASDKSTILTP
;
A
#
# COMPACT_ATOMS: atom_id res chain seq x y z
N MET A 1 9.35 -12.58 -6.81
CA MET A 1 8.51 -12.06 -5.71
C MET A 1 8.41 -13.14 -4.65
N CYS A 2 8.47 -12.80 -3.36
CA CYS A 2 8.52 -13.77 -2.26
C CYS A 2 7.23 -13.72 -1.42
N TYR A 3 6.43 -14.79 -1.42
CA TYR A 3 5.20 -14.95 -0.61
C TYR A 3 5.07 -16.40 -0.17
N SER A 4 4.46 -16.67 0.98
CA SER A 4 4.31 -18.04 1.52
C SER A 4 3.41 -18.97 0.70
N SER A 5 2.61 -18.44 -0.24
CA SER A 5 1.81 -19.25 -1.15
C SER A 5 1.57 -18.55 -2.48
N ARG A 6 1.25 -19.34 -3.51
CA ARG A 6 0.95 -18.82 -4.85
C ARG A 6 -0.27 -17.92 -4.85
N GLN A 7 -1.32 -18.30 -4.11
CA GLN A 7 -2.55 -17.53 -4.02
C GLN A 7 -2.30 -16.13 -3.46
N LEU A 8 -1.43 -16.02 -2.44
CA LEU A 8 -1.07 -14.72 -1.85
C LEU A 8 -0.23 -13.86 -2.79
N ALA A 9 0.66 -14.49 -3.58
CA ALA A 9 1.42 -13.79 -4.61
C ALA A 9 0.51 -13.26 -5.72
N GLU A 10 -0.46 -14.06 -6.17
CA GLU A 10 -1.39 -13.68 -7.24
C GLU A 10 -2.40 -12.61 -6.79
N SER A 11 -2.77 -12.57 -5.51
CA SER A 11 -3.64 -11.52 -4.94
C SER A 11 -2.87 -10.24 -4.58
N SER A 12 -1.59 -10.14 -4.91
CA SER A 12 -0.75 -9.01 -4.52
C SER A 12 -0.98 -7.78 -5.40
N PRO A 13 -0.99 -6.55 -4.83
CA PRO A 13 -1.08 -5.32 -5.62
C PRO A 13 0.08 -5.14 -6.61
N TYR A 14 1.24 -5.78 -6.37
CA TYR A 14 2.38 -5.71 -7.28
C TYR A 14 2.25 -6.71 -8.43
N TYR A 15 1.63 -7.88 -8.20
CA TYR A 15 1.40 -8.85 -9.27
C TYR A 15 0.36 -8.35 -10.27
N GLU A 16 -0.70 -7.69 -9.80
CA GLU A 16 -1.67 -7.01 -10.68
C GLU A 16 -0.99 -6.07 -11.69
N LEU A 17 -0.04 -5.28 -11.20
CA LEU A 17 0.70 -4.34 -12.04
C LEU A 17 1.54 -5.05 -13.10
N ILE A 18 2.27 -6.11 -12.72
CA ILE A 18 3.06 -6.88 -13.69
C ILE A 18 2.18 -7.63 -14.69
N LYS A 19 1.08 -8.22 -14.22
CA LYS A 19 0.14 -8.97 -15.07
C LYS A 19 -0.39 -8.10 -16.21
N SER A 20 -0.69 -6.83 -15.92
CA SER A 20 -1.12 -5.86 -16.94
C SER A 20 -0.08 -5.61 -18.05
N GLN A 21 1.21 -5.81 -17.75
CA GLN A 21 2.33 -5.60 -18.68
C GLN A 21 2.77 -6.89 -19.39
N ASN A 22 2.06 -8.00 -19.18
CA ASN A 22 2.33 -9.31 -19.79
C ASN A 22 3.79 -9.77 -19.61
N LYS A 23 4.34 -9.61 -18.40
CA LYS A 23 5.68 -10.11 -18.05
C LYS A 23 5.59 -11.35 -17.15
N GLU A 24 6.53 -12.25 -17.33
CA GLU A 24 6.68 -13.42 -16.46
C GLU A 24 7.24 -13.03 -15.09
N VAL A 25 6.75 -13.70 -14.05
CA VAL A 25 7.18 -13.49 -12.66
C VAL A 25 7.55 -14.82 -12.04
N LEU A 26 8.73 -14.88 -11.42
CA LEU A 26 9.13 -16.01 -10.58
C LEU A 26 8.55 -15.83 -9.17
N PHE A 27 7.80 -16.84 -8.71
CA PHE A 27 7.33 -16.94 -7.33
C PHE A 27 8.31 -17.74 -6.50
N LEU A 28 8.69 -17.15 -5.37
CA LEU A 28 9.57 -17.72 -4.36
C LEU A 28 8.74 -17.88 -3.10
N TYR A 29 8.85 -19.04 -2.45
CA TYR A 29 7.95 -19.38 -1.33
C TYR A 29 8.66 -19.31 0.02
N GLU A 30 9.98 -19.43 0.03
CA GLU A 30 10.76 -19.43 1.26
C GLU A 30 11.36 -18.05 1.53
N PRO A 31 11.30 -17.54 2.77
CA PRO A 31 11.95 -16.28 3.14
C PRO A 31 13.47 -16.26 2.90
N ALA A 32 14.10 -17.43 2.79
CA ALA A 32 15.51 -17.58 2.45
C ALA A 32 15.78 -17.27 0.96
N ASP A 33 14.84 -17.60 0.07
CA ASP A 33 14.96 -17.36 -1.37
C ASP A 33 15.16 -15.87 -1.66
N GLU A 34 14.48 -15.02 -0.90
CA GLU A 34 14.63 -13.57 -0.99
C GLU A 34 16.09 -13.13 -0.85
N VAL A 35 16.79 -13.60 0.17
CA VAL A 35 18.20 -13.25 0.41
C VAL A 35 19.09 -13.82 -0.70
N VAL A 36 18.84 -15.07 -1.10
CA VAL A 36 19.61 -15.74 -2.17
C VAL A 36 19.52 -14.96 -3.47
N PHE A 37 18.31 -14.57 -3.89
CA PHE A 37 18.10 -13.84 -5.14
C PHE A 37 18.61 -12.40 -5.08
N LEU A 38 18.55 -11.75 -3.90
CA LEU A 38 19.21 -10.46 -3.69
C LEU A 38 20.73 -10.56 -3.87
N SER A 39 21.36 -11.62 -3.34
CA SER A 39 22.81 -11.84 -3.49
C SER A 39 23.21 -12.30 -4.90
N LEU A 40 22.35 -13.05 -5.59
CA LEU A 40 22.63 -13.57 -6.93
C LEU A 40 22.74 -12.44 -7.96
N GLY A 41 21.82 -11.47 -7.94
CA GLY A 41 21.81 -10.25 -8.78
C GLY A 41 21.56 -10.47 -10.28
N GLN A 42 22.16 -11.51 -10.88
CA GLN A 42 22.01 -11.85 -12.29
C GLN A 42 22.09 -13.36 -12.53
N PHE A 43 21.39 -13.82 -13.57
CA PHE A 43 21.47 -15.20 -14.06
C PHE A 43 21.52 -15.21 -15.58
N GLN A 44 22.51 -15.89 -16.17
CA GLN A 44 22.71 -15.93 -17.63
C GLN A 44 22.68 -14.54 -18.29
N MET A 45 23.42 -13.57 -17.73
CA MET A 45 23.46 -12.17 -18.16
C MET A 45 22.13 -11.40 -18.07
N LYS A 46 21.09 -11.98 -17.44
CA LYS A 46 19.82 -11.32 -17.17
C LYS A 46 19.81 -10.84 -15.73
N SER A 47 19.60 -9.54 -15.53
CA SER A 47 19.45 -8.96 -14.19
C SER A 47 18.14 -9.44 -13.55
N LEU A 48 18.22 -9.81 -12.28
CA LEU A 48 17.08 -10.20 -11.48
C LEU A 48 16.58 -8.96 -10.75
N VAL A 49 15.32 -8.61 -10.95
CA VAL A 49 14.71 -7.43 -10.33
C VAL A 49 13.55 -7.87 -9.46
N GLY A 50 13.55 -7.42 -8.20
CA GLY A 50 12.41 -7.59 -7.31
C GLY A 50 11.16 -6.95 -7.91
N VAL A 51 10.03 -7.65 -7.83
CA VAL A 51 8.76 -7.18 -8.41
C VAL A 51 8.35 -5.83 -7.82
N GLU A 52 8.64 -5.62 -6.55
CA GLU A 52 8.21 -4.44 -5.79
C GLU A 52 9.08 -3.23 -6.13
N LYS A 53 10.37 -3.44 -6.43
CA LYS A 53 11.26 -2.43 -7.00
C LYS A 53 10.87 -2.08 -8.42
N TRP A 54 10.58 -3.09 -9.25
CA TRP A 54 10.08 -2.85 -10.59
C TRP A 54 8.75 -2.07 -10.56
N ALA A 55 7.86 -2.40 -9.62
CA ALA A 55 6.59 -1.71 -9.43
C ALA A 55 6.76 -0.25 -8.98
N GLU A 56 7.76 0.05 -8.14
CA GLU A 56 8.10 1.42 -7.75
C GLU A 56 8.54 2.26 -8.95
N SER A 57 9.39 1.70 -9.81
CA SER A 57 9.82 2.36 -11.05
C SER A 57 8.67 2.53 -12.05
N ALA A 58 7.79 1.52 -12.18
CA ALA A 58 6.62 1.59 -13.06
C ALA A 58 5.56 2.57 -12.55
N ALA A 59 5.33 2.64 -11.24
CA ALA A 59 4.36 3.57 -10.66
C ALA A 59 4.82 5.03 -10.77
N SER A 60 6.14 5.27 -10.81
CA SER A 60 6.70 6.61 -11.04
C SER A 60 6.47 7.11 -12.47
N THR A 61 6.47 6.21 -13.46
CA THR A 61 6.28 6.56 -14.89
C THR A 61 4.82 6.65 -15.31
N ASP A 62 3.90 6.01 -14.59
CA ASP A 62 2.45 6.02 -14.88
C ASP A 62 1.73 7.31 -14.43
N THR A 63 2.50 8.35 -14.07
CA THR A 63 1.97 9.64 -13.59
C THR A 63 1.31 10.49 -14.67
N GLU A 64 1.38 10.10 -15.96
CA GLU A 64 1.02 10.99 -17.09
C GLU A 64 -0.09 10.49 -18.04
N LYS A 65 -0.79 9.38 -17.79
CA LYS A 65 -2.00 9.07 -18.60
C LYS A 65 -3.21 9.86 -18.08
N ALA A 66 -3.21 11.13 -18.47
CA ALA A 66 -4.34 12.04 -18.40
C ALA A 66 -5.51 11.50 -19.22
N ASP A 67 -6.45 10.76 -18.62
CA ASP A 67 -7.74 10.53 -19.30
C ASP A 67 -8.96 10.15 -18.44
N THR A 68 -8.90 10.28 -17.12
CA THR A 68 -10.11 10.13 -16.29
C THR A 68 -10.47 11.42 -15.56
N LYS A 69 -11.43 12.15 -16.13
CA LYS A 69 -12.11 13.37 -15.62
C LYS A 69 -12.72 13.25 -14.19
N GLN A 70 -12.45 12.19 -13.44
CA GLN A 70 -13.13 11.90 -12.16
C GLN A 70 -12.46 12.55 -10.94
N PHE A 71 -11.17 12.86 -10.99
CA PHE A 71 -10.48 13.59 -9.93
C PHE A 71 -9.74 14.76 -10.55
N ARG A 72 -10.22 16.00 -10.33
CA ARG A 72 -9.49 17.21 -10.75
C ARG A 72 -8.15 17.27 -10.04
N ASP A 73 -7.11 17.80 -10.70
CA ASP A 73 -5.76 17.90 -10.13
C ASP A 73 -5.73 18.60 -8.76
N ILE A 74 -6.60 19.59 -8.56
CA ILE A 74 -6.77 20.30 -7.29
C ILE A 74 -7.25 19.34 -6.19
N ASN A 75 -8.31 18.56 -6.45
CA ASN A 75 -8.86 17.60 -5.50
C ASN A 75 -7.84 16.49 -5.21
N LYS A 76 -7.07 16.07 -6.23
CA LYS A 76 -6.00 15.07 -6.11
C LYS A 76 -4.96 15.55 -5.10
N LYS A 77 -4.38 16.72 -5.33
CA LYS A 77 -3.36 17.28 -4.45
C LYS A 77 -3.90 17.45 -3.02
N GLU A 78 -5.10 17.99 -2.89
CA GLU A 78 -5.77 18.17 -1.59
C GLU A 78 -5.96 16.86 -0.82
N LEU A 79 -6.29 15.76 -1.50
CA LEU A 79 -6.40 14.44 -0.88
C LEU A 79 -5.04 13.87 -0.47
N LEU A 80 -4.06 13.91 -1.37
CA LEU A 80 -2.73 13.34 -1.11
C LEU A 80 -2.01 14.07 0.03
N ASP A 81 -2.08 15.41 0.03
CA ASP A 81 -1.52 16.23 1.10
C ASP A 81 -2.19 15.91 2.45
N TRP A 82 -3.52 15.78 2.46
CA TRP A 82 -4.27 15.40 3.66
C TRP A 82 -3.86 14.01 4.17
N ILE A 83 -3.77 12.99 3.30
CA ILE A 83 -3.31 11.66 3.68
C ILE A 83 -1.89 11.72 4.28
N LYS A 84 -0.98 12.47 3.65
CA LYS A 84 0.40 12.63 4.12
C LYS A 84 0.46 13.29 5.50
N THR A 85 -0.35 14.33 5.74
CA THR A 85 -0.46 14.97 7.06
C THR A 85 -1.04 14.04 8.11
N THR A 86 -2.11 13.29 7.79
CA THR A 86 -2.75 12.36 8.72
C THR A 86 -1.85 11.20 9.11
N LEU A 87 -1.09 10.62 8.16
CA LEU A 87 -0.16 9.53 8.43
C LEU A 87 1.15 10.00 9.08
N GLY A 88 1.55 11.24 8.80
CA GLY A 88 2.79 11.83 9.27
C GLY A 88 4.02 11.41 8.46
N SER A 89 5.07 12.23 8.51
CA SER A 89 6.34 12.01 7.80
C SER A 89 7.12 10.79 8.31
N VAL A 90 6.78 10.28 9.49
CA VAL A 90 7.37 9.06 10.07
C VAL A 90 6.81 7.78 9.42
N LYS A 91 5.68 7.85 8.73
CA LYS A 91 5.09 6.67 8.07
C LYS A 91 5.25 6.71 6.56
N VAL A 92 5.20 7.91 5.97
CA VAL A 92 5.21 8.08 4.51
C VAL A 92 6.23 9.14 4.14
N TYR A 93 7.27 8.72 3.41
CA TYR A 93 8.27 9.62 2.84
C TYR A 93 7.70 10.37 1.63
N ASP A 94 7.11 9.63 0.70
CA ASP A 94 6.49 10.18 -0.50
C ASP A 94 5.11 9.58 -0.79
N ILE A 95 4.26 10.35 -1.45
CA ILE A 95 2.90 9.93 -1.82
C ILE A 95 2.61 10.29 -3.27
N SER A 96 2.14 9.30 -4.02
CA SER A 96 1.77 9.46 -5.42
C SER A 96 0.31 9.05 -5.62
N GLY A 97 -0.33 9.59 -6.66
CA GLY A 97 -1.70 9.23 -7.03
C GLY A 97 -1.75 8.74 -8.48
N ASN A 98 -2.35 7.58 -8.69
CA ASN A 98 -2.54 6.95 -10.00
C ASN A 98 -4.01 6.60 -10.27
N HIS A 99 -4.32 6.27 -11.53
CA HIS A 99 -5.67 5.95 -12.01
C HIS A 99 -5.76 4.55 -12.61
N ARG A 100 -5.14 3.57 -11.95
CA ARG A 100 -5.04 2.21 -12.49
C ARG A 100 -6.31 1.37 -12.17
N PRO A 101 -6.79 0.51 -13.09
CA PRO A 101 -7.78 -0.50 -12.76
C PRO A 101 -7.13 -1.55 -11.86
N SER A 102 -7.41 -1.50 -10.57
CA SER A 102 -6.77 -2.31 -9.52
C SER A 102 -7.77 -2.52 -8.40
N GLU A 103 -7.83 -3.74 -7.87
CA GLU A 103 -8.70 -4.08 -6.73
C GLU A 103 -8.17 -3.47 -5.42
N HIS A 104 -6.89 -3.13 -5.41
CA HIS A 104 -6.24 -2.53 -4.25
C HIS A 104 -6.39 -1.00 -4.23
N PRO A 105 -6.77 -0.40 -3.07
CA PRO A 105 -6.90 1.05 -2.91
C PRO A 105 -5.55 1.76 -2.83
N VAL A 106 -4.53 1.07 -2.31
CA VAL A 106 -3.17 1.59 -2.13
C VAL A 106 -2.15 0.49 -2.38
N MET A 107 -0.94 0.90 -2.76
CA MET A 107 0.24 0.05 -2.86
C MET A 107 1.39 0.76 -2.16
N LEU A 108 2.12 0.06 -1.29
CA LEU A 108 3.29 0.61 -0.60
C LEU A 108 4.56 0.10 -1.27
N THR A 109 5.50 0.98 -1.58
CA THR A 109 6.86 0.58 -1.97
C THR A 109 7.88 1.27 -1.07
N ILE A 110 9.14 0.89 -1.17
CA ILE A 110 10.26 1.59 -0.56
C ILE A 110 11.30 1.90 -1.64
N LYS A 111 12.12 2.93 -1.46
CA LYS A 111 13.19 3.25 -2.44
C LYS A 111 14.35 2.26 -2.40
N HIS A 112 14.51 1.55 -1.29
CA HIS A 112 15.49 0.48 -1.11
C HIS A 112 14.94 -0.89 -1.55
N GLU A 113 15.73 -1.96 -1.41
CA GLU A 113 15.26 -3.32 -1.71
C GLU A 113 14.28 -3.82 -0.65
N MET A 114 13.00 -3.98 -1.02
CA MET A 114 11.95 -4.40 -0.10
C MET A 114 12.21 -5.78 0.51
N GLY A 115 12.90 -6.65 -0.22
CA GLY A 115 13.28 -7.95 0.31
C GLY A 115 14.35 -7.89 1.40
N ALA A 116 15.31 -6.96 1.29
CA ALA A 116 16.26 -6.71 2.36
C ALA A 116 15.56 -6.17 3.61
N ALA A 117 14.62 -5.23 3.43
CA ALA A 117 13.83 -4.69 4.53
C ALA A 117 13.05 -5.77 5.29
N ARG A 118 12.37 -6.67 4.57
CA ARG A 118 11.67 -7.81 5.20
C ARG A 118 12.62 -8.75 5.92
N HIS A 119 13.81 -9.01 5.36
CA HIS A 119 14.82 -9.81 6.03
C HIS A 119 15.25 -9.18 7.37
N LEU A 120 15.59 -7.89 7.38
CA LEU A 120 15.99 -7.15 8.58
C LEU A 120 14.89 -7.10 9.65
N LEU A 121 13.63 -7.03 9.24
CA LEU A 121 12.49 -7.11 10.15
C LEU A 121 12.37 -8.52 10.78
N ARG A 122 12.58 -9.57 9.99
CA ARG A 122 12.54 -10.97 10.48
C ARG A 122 13.70 -11.29 11.42
N THR A 123 14.90 -10.79 11.14
CA THR A 123 16.09 -11.03 12.00
C THR A 123 16.08 -10.15 13.26
N GLY A 124 15.18 -9.17 13.35
CA GLY A 124 15.04 -8.29 14.51
C GLY A 124 16.09 -7.18 14.57
N GLU A 125 16.86 -6.98 13.50
CA GLU A 125 17.76 -5.83 13.34
C GLU A 125 16.97 -4.52 13.25
N ILE A 126 15.79 -4.57 12.64
CA ILE A 126 14.80 -3.49 12.69
C ILE A 126 13.71 -3.87 13.70
N LYS A 127 13.69 -3.17 14.84
CA LYS A 127 12.74 -3.45 15.91
C LYS A 127 11.41 -2.74 15.72
N ASP A 128 11.45 -1.48 15.31
CA ASP A 128 10.29 -0.59 15.28
C ASP A 128 9.99 -0.02 13.88
N MET A 129 8.71 0.29 13.67
CA MET A 129 8.19 0.94 12.47
C MET A 129 8.85 2.30 12.19
N GLU A 130 9.42 2.94 13.21
CA GLU A 130 10.15 4.22 13.08
C GLU A 130 11.40 4.09 12.20
N HIS A 131 11.98 2.90 12.13
CA HIS A 131 13.10 2.63 11.22
C HIS A 131 12.66 2.46 9.77
N LEU A 132 11.36 2.22 9.50
CA LEU A 132 10.86 2.17 8.13
C LEU A 132 11.03 3.52 7.43
N VAL A 133 11.06 4.64 8.15
CA VAL A 133 11.35 5.97 7.58
C VAL A 133 12.67 5.96 6.80
N PHE A 134 13.70 5.29 7.33
CA PHE A 134 15.00 5.21 6.67
C PHE A 134 14.93 4.43 5.36
N LEU A 135 13.92 3.58 5.19
CA LEU A 135 13.67 2.87 3.93
C LEU A 135 12.95 3.72 2.88
N GLN A 136 12.54 4.93 3.25
CA GLN A 136 11.84 5.89 2.39
C GLN A 136 10.57 5.28 1.76
N PRO A 137 9.53 5.00 2.57
CA PRO A 137 8.29 4.40 2.11
C PRO A 137 7.50 5.36 1.22
N CYS A 138 7.13 4.88 0.04
CA CYS A 138 6.34 5.60 -0.95
C CYS A 138 4.94 4.97 -1.02
N LEU A 139 3.91 5.75 -0.74
CA LEU A 139 2.52 5.30 -0.80
C LEU A 139 1.91 5.70 -2.16
N HIS A 140 1.49 4.70 -2.94
CA HIS A 140 0.83 4.90 -4.23
C HIS A 140 -0.67 4.72 -4.05
N VAL A 141 -1.43 5.80 -4.19
CA VAL A 141 -2.89 5.82 -3.97
C VAL A 141 -3.64 5.66 -5.30
N ASN A 142 -4.55 4.68 -5.36
CA ASN A 142 -5.43 4.51 -6.50
C ASN A 142 -6.66 5.42 -6.38
N LEU A 143 -6.62 6.55 -7.08
CA LEU A 143 -7.69 7.56 -7.07
C LEU A 143 -8.97 7.06 -7.73
N SER A 144 -8.87 6.01 -8.56
CA SER A 144 -10.03 5.40 -9.21
C SER A 144 -10.78 4.43 -8.28
N HIS A 145 -10.17 3.99 -7.17
CA HIS A 145 -10.76 2.99 -6.27
C HIS A 145 -11.95 3.57 -5.47
N PRO A 146 -13.10 2.85 -5.36
CA PRO A 146 -14.29 3.34 -4.66
C PRO A 146 -14.02 3.77 -3.21
N LEU A 147 -13.21 3.00 -2.47
CA LEU A 147 -12.82 3.32 -1.10
C LEU A 147 -12.12 4.69 -0.98
N ILE A 148 -11.24 5.03 -1.92
CA ILE A 148 -10.50 6.29 -1.91
C ILE A 148 -11.43 7.47 -2.25
N ARG A 149 -12.42 7.26 -3.13
CA ARG A 149 -13.45 8.27 -3.42
C ARG A 149 -14.36 8.52 -2.23
N SER A 150 -14.82 7.45 -1.57
CA SER A 150 -15.62 7.55 -0.35
C SER A 150 -14.84 8.25 0.76
N LEU A 151 -13.56 7.93 0.89
CA LEU A 151 -12.66 8.59 1.84
C LEU A 151 -12.56 10.11 1.59
N TYR A 152 -12.42 10.54 0.33
CA TYR A 152 -12.35 11.96 -0.01
C TYR A 152 -13.61 12.73 0.40
N ASN A 153 -14.80 12.14 0.19
CA ASN A 153 -16.06 12.73 0.63
C ASN A 153 -16.18 12.73 2.15
N MET A 154 -15.83 11.60 2.78
CA MET A 154 -15.95 11.39 4.22
C MET A 154 -15.05 12.31 5.03
N LYS A 155 -13.89 12.71 4.49
CA LYS A 155 -13.01 13.67 5.20
C LYS A 155 -13.73 14.98 5.57
N ARG A 156 -14.79 15.36 4.83
CA ARG A 156 -15.58 16.57 5.09
C ARG A 156 -16.77 16.32 6.01
N THR A 157 -17.38 15.14 5.94
CA THR A 157 -18.61 14.82 6.70
C THR A 157 -18.30 14.20 8.07
N ASP A 158 -17.30 13.32 8.14
CA ASP A 158 -16.84 12.66 9.36
C ASP A 158 -15.30 12.53 9.36
N PRO A 159 -14.59 13.60 9.76
CA PRO A 159 -13.13 13.61 9.77
C PRO A 159 -12.52 12.52 10.68
N LYS A 160 -13.16 12.22 11.81
CA LYS A 160 -12.61 11.26 12.79
C LYS A 160 -12.59 9.84 12.22
N THR A 161 -13.69 9.42 11.60
CA THR A 161 -13.74 8.10 10.96
C THR A 161 -12.89 8.06 9.70
N ALA A 162 -12.76 9.17 8.96
CA ALA A 162 -11.83 9.25 7.83
C ALA A 162 -10.37 9.04 8.24
N GLU A 163 -9.91 9.63 9.35
CA GLU A 163 -8.55 9.45 9.88
C GLU A 163 -8.27 8.00 10.29
N LEU A 164 -9.23 7.36 10.97
CA LEU A 164 -9.14 5.94 11.33
C LEU A 164 -9.08 5.06 10.07
N LEU A 165 -9.89 5.38 9.05
CA LEU A 165 -9.91 4.64 7.80
C LEU A 165 -8.59 4.76 7.04
N VAL A 166 -8.01 5.96 6.92
CA VAL A 166 -6.69 6.15 6.28
C VAL A 166 -5.62 5.33 6.99
N SER A 167 -5.61 5.37 8.32
CA SER A 167 -4.67 4.59 9.12
C SER A 167 -4.85 3.08 8.90
N GLN A 168 -6.10 2.61 8.73
CA GLN A 168 -6.37 1.21 8.42
C GLN A 168 -5.95 0.82 7.00
N ILE A 169 -6.20 1.68 6.02
CA ILE A 169 -5.77 1.49 4.63
C ILE A 169 -4.24 1.38 4.57
N TYR A 170 -3.52 2.22 5.32
CA TYR A 170 -2.06 2.17 5.41
C TYR A 170 -1.56 0.87 6.05
N ASP A 171 -2.15 0.44 7.17
CA ASP A 171 -1.75 -0.83 7.80
C ASP A 171 -2.04 -2.04 6.91
N ASN A 172 -3.13 -2.00 6.13
CA ASN A 172 -3.40 -3.01 5.11
C ASN A 172 -2.28 -3.04 4.04
N ALA A 173 -1.79 -1.87 3.62
CA ALA A 173 -0.67 -1.77 2.67
C ALA A 173 0.60 -2.40 3.24
N LEU A 174 0.89 -2.16 4.53
CA LEU A 174 2.02 -2.77 5.24
C LEU A 174 1.91 -4.29 5.37
N ILE A 175 0.69 -4.82 5.52
CA ILE A 175 0.46 -6.27 5.48
C ILE A 175 0.78 -6.81 4.09
N THR A 176 0.24 -6.20 3.04
CA THR A 176 0.44 -6.68 1.66
C THR A 176 1.90 -6.60 1.22
N SER A 177 2.69 -5.67 1.77
CA SER A 177 4.13 -5.54 1.51
C SER A 177 5.01 -6.46 2.38
N GLY A 178 4.42 -7.07 3.42
CA GLY A 178 5.13 -7.90 4.40
C GLY A 178 5.99 -7.09 5.37
N LEU A 179 5.69 -5.81 5.57
CA LEU A 179 6.44 -4.90 6.46
C LEU A 179 5.75 -4.68 7.82
N LEU A 180 4.51 -5.13 8.01
CA LEU A 180 3.83 -5.02 9.30
C LEU A 180 4.33 -6.08 10.29
N LYS A 181 4.86 -5.63 11.44
CA LYS A 181 5.37 -6.52 12.50
C LYS A 181 4.37 -6.78 13.63
N ASP A 182 3.66 -5.75 14.10
CA ASP A 182 2.65 -5.87 15.15
C ASP A 182 1.26 -5.49 14.62
N THR A 183 0.31 -6.40 14.77
CA THR A 183 -1.09 -6.22 14.35
C THR A 183 -2.00 -5.74 15.47
N SER A 184 -1.53 -5.68 16.72
CA SER A 184 -2.37 -5.41 17.89
C SER A 184 -3.04 -4.03 17.81
N GLY A 185 -2.27 -2.99 17.46
CA GLY A 185 -2.79 -1.65 17.24
C GLY A 185 -3.79 -1.57 16.09
N MET A 186 -3.53 -2.33 15.01
CA MET A 186 -4.41 -2.41 13.85
C MET A 186 -5.75 -3.05 14.22
N VAL A 187 -5.75 -4.19 14.92
CA VAL A 187 -6.97 -4.90 15.32
C VAL A 187 -7.85 -4.01 16.20
N ASN A 188 -7.26 -3.29 17.15
CA ASN A 188 -8.00 -2.34 17.99
C ASN A 188 -8.66 -1.23 17.16
N ARG A 189 -7.97 -0.71 16.14
CA ARG A 189 -8.53 0.31 15.24
C ARG A 189 -9.62 -0.25 14.33
N LEU A 190 -9.43 -1.46 13.81
CA LEU A 190 -10.44 -2.15 13.02
C LEU A 190 -11.72 -2.37 13.84
N ASN A 191 -11.61 -2.83 15.08
CA ASN A 191 -12.76 -3.00 15.97
C ASN A 191 -13.49 -1.68 16.24
N LYS A 192 -12.75 -0.57 16.40
CA LYS A 192 -13.36 0.78 16.53
C LYS A 192 -14.13 1.17 15.26
N LEU A 193 -13.54 0.98 14.08
CA LEU A 193 -14.20 1.25 12.80
C LEU A 193 -15.48 0.42 12.63
N LEU A 194 -15.40 -0.89 12.87
CA LEU A 194 -16.55 -1.79 12.77
C LEU A 194 -17.66 -1.43 13.77
N THR A 195 -17.29 -1.04 14.99
CA THR A 195 -18.26 -0.60 16.01
C THR A 195 -18.97 0.70 15.60
N GLN A 196 -18.24 1.66 15.02
CA GLN A 196 -18.84 2.90 14.53
C GLN A 196 -19.81 2.64 13.37
N LEU A 197 -19.43 1.78 12.43
CA LEU A 197 -20.30 1.40 11.31
C LEU A 197 -21.56 0.69 11.79
N ALA A 198 -21.44 -0.30 12.69
CA ALA A 198 -22.57 -1.03 13.24
C ALA A 198 -23.52 -0.15 14.07
N ALA A 199 -23.03 0.96 14.65
CA ALA A 199 -23.85 1.91 15.39
C ALA A 199 -24.58 2.92 14.48
N SER A 200 -24.02 3.24 13.31
CA SER A 200 -24.54 4.27 12.40
C SER A 200 -25.92 3.92 11.79
N ASP A 201 -26.20 2.62 11.57
CA ASP A 201 -27.44 2.11 10.96
C ASP A 201 -28.71 2.30 11.81
N LYS A 202 -28.61 2.73 13.07
CA LYS A 202 -29.79 2.93 13.95
C LYS A 202 -30.44 4.32 13.83
N SER A 203 -29.94 5.21 12.98
CA SER A 203 -30.37 6.63 12.94
C SER A 203 -31.26 7.03 11.76
N THR A 204 -31.53 6.15 10.79
CA THR A 204 -32.25 6.52 9.55
C THR A 204 -33.74 6.14 9.51
N ILE A 205 -34.30 5.54 10.57
CA ILE A 205 -35.75 5.25 10.65
C ILE A 205 -36.36 6.02 11.80
N LEU A 206 -36.48 7.34 11.64
CA LEU A 206 -37.45 8.16 12.35
C LEU A 206 -37.67 9.43 11.53
N THR A 207 -38.65 9.35 10.64
CA THR A 207 -39.42 10.53 10.24
C THR A 207 -40.91 10.15 10.24
N PRO A 208 -41.77 11.09 10.63
CA PRO A 208 -43.04 10.87 11.30
C PRO A 208 -44.20 10.46 10.40
#